data_AF-A0A7H4MCZ1-F1
#
_entry.id   AF-A0A7H4MCZ1-F1
#
_cell.length_a   1.000
_cell.length_b   1.000
_cell.length_c   1.000
_cell.angle_alpha   90.00
_cell.angle_beta   90.00
_cell.angle_gamma   90.00
#
_symmetry.space_group_name_H-M   'P 1'
#
loop_
_entity.id
_entity.type
_entity.pdbx_description
1 polymer ?
#
loop_
_entity_poly.entity_id
_entity_poly.type
_entity_poly.pdbx_seq_one_letter_code
_entity_poly.pdbx_strand_id
1 'polypeptide(L)' 'MTDLKASSLRALKLMDLTTLNDDDTNEKVIALCHQAKTPVGNTAAVCIYPRFIPIARKR' A
#
# COMPACT_ATOMS: atom_id res chain seq x y z
N MET A 1 -3.33 -15.18 -21.69
CA MET A 1 -3.11 -15.22 -20.21
C MET A 1 -1.84 -14.51 -19.76
N THR A 2 -0.74 -14.54 -20.54
CA THR A 2 0.53 -13.87 -20.20
C THR A 2 0.39 -12.37 -20.02
N ASP A 3 -0.44 -11.73 -20.85
CA ASP A 3 -0.67 -10.29 -20.84
C ASP A 3 -1.42 -9.80 -19.60
N LEU A 4 -2.40 -10.59 -19.10
CA LEU A 4 -3.08 -10.27 -17.85
C LEU A 4 -2.11 -10.33 -16.65
N LYS A 5 -1.19 -11.30 -16.62
CA LYS A 5 -0.16 -11.34 -15.56
C LYS A 5 0.79 -10.14 -15.63
N ALA A 6 1.21 -9.76 -16.85
CA ALA A 6 2.09 -8.62 -17.06
C ALA A 6 1.43 -7.30 -16.65
N SER A 7 0.17 -7.09 -17.07
CA SER A 7 -0.62 -5.91 -16.69
C SER A 7 -0.94 -5.87 -15.20
N SER A 8 -1.24 -7.01 -14.56
CA SER A 8 -1.41 -7.05 -13.09
C SER A 8 -0.13 -6.68 -12.34
N LEU A 9 1.03 -7.17 -12.78
CA LEU A 9 2.31 -6.80 -12.16
C LEU A 9 2.62 -5.31 -12.36
N ARG A 10 2.30 -4.77 -13.55
CA ARG A 10 2.43 -3.33 -13.82
C ARG A 10 1.50 -2.51 -12.94
N ALA A 11 0.24 -2.91 -12.81
CA ALA A 11 -0.75 -2.23 -11.97
C ALA A 11 -0.32 -2.22 -10.50
N LEU A 12 0.16 -3.35 -9.98
CA LEU A 12 0.69 -3.45 -8.62
C LEU A 12 1.81 -2.44 -8.37
N LYS A 13 2.79 -2.36 -9.27
CA LYS A 13 3.95 -1.44 -9.14
C LYS A 13 3.60 0.04 -9.29
N LEU A 14 2.41 0.36 -9.79
CA LEU A 14 1.91 1.73 -10.00
C LEU A 14 0.78 2.09 -9.05
N MET A 15 0.52 1.25 -8.04
CA MET A 15 -0.59 1.44 -7.11
C MET A 15 -0.20 2.37 -5.96
N ASP A 16 -1.09 3.30 -5.64
CA ASP A 16 -1.13 3.98 -4.35
C ASP A 16 -2.06 3.19 -3.42
N LEU A 17 -1.48 2.35 -2.57
CA LEU A 17 -2.24 1.49 -1.68
C LEU A 17 -2.90 2.33 -0.58
N THR A 18 -4.22 2.36 -0.53
CA THR A 18 -4.98 3.41 0.18
C THR A 18 -5.75 2.86 1.39
N THR A 19 -5.67 3.53 2.54
CA THR A 19 -6.67 3.45 3.63
C THR A 19 -7.04 4.86 4.09
N LEU A 20 -8.32 5.18 3.98
CA LEU A 20 -8.89 6.49 4.32
C LEU A 20 -10.26 6.31 5.00
N ASN A 21 -10.31 5.42 5.99
CA ASN A 21 -11.51 5.11 6.74
C ASN A 21 -11.59 5.95 8.03
N ASP A 22 -12.81 6.25 8.48
CA ASP A 22 -13.03 7.00 9.73
C ASP A 22 -12.47 6.29 10.96
N ASP A 23 -12.42 4.95 10.91
CA ASP A 23 -11.95 4.07 11.97
C ASP A 23 -10.49 3.61 11.79
N ASP A 24 -9.70 4.31 10.97
CA ASP A 24 -8.28 4.01 10.81
C ASP A 24 -7.52 4.20 12.13
N THR A 25 -6.64 3.24 12.43
CA THR A 25 -5.76 3.25 13.60
C THR A 25 -4.31 3.11 13.16
N ASN A 26 -3.37 3.30 14.10
CA ASN A 26 -1.94 3.08 13.82
C ASN A 26 -1.68 1.65 13.34
N GLU A 27 -2.34 0.67 13.94
CA GLU A 27 -2.18 -0.76 13.62
C GLU A 27 -2.62 -1.05 12.18
N LYS A 28 -3.74 -0.47 11.74
CA LYS A 28 -4.23 -0.61 10.34
C LYS A 28 -3.25 0.00 9.35
N VAL A 29 -2.69 1.17 9.65
CA VAL A 29 -1.69 1.81 8.78
C VAL A 29 -0.39 1.02 8.76
N ILE A 30 0.06 0.46 9.89
CA ILE A 30 1.23 -0.43 9.94
C ILE A 30 0.98 -1.67 9.09
N ALA A 31 -0.20 -2.29 9.21
CA ALA A 31 -0.59 -3.43 8.38
C ALA A 31 -0.61 -3.08 6.89
N LEU A 32 -1.10 -1.88 6.53
CA LEU A 32 -1.07 -1.37 5.15
C LEU A 32 0.37 -1.24 4.63
N CYS A 33 1.30 -0.69 5.43
CA CYS A 33 2.71 -0.61 5.05
C CYS A 33 3.35 -1.99 4.84
N HIS A 34 2.95 -3.00 5.63
CA HIS A 34 3.39 -4.38 5.39
C HIS A 34 2.76 -4.97 4.12
N GLN A 35 1.48 -4.71 3.86
CA GLN A 35 0.79 -5.14 2.64
C GLN A 35 1.37 -4.52 1.37
N ALA A 36 1.82 -3.27 1.45
CA ALA A 36 2.50 -2.58 0.35
C ALA A 36 3.79 -3.29 -0.12
N LYS A 37 4.40 -4.12 0.73
CA LYS A 37 5.55 -5.00 0.45
C LYS A 37 5.07 -6.40 0.03
N THR A 38 4.60 -6.53 -1.20
CA THR A 38 4.05 -7.81 -1.69
C THR A 38 5.17 -8.81 -2.05
N PRO A 39 4.88 -10.13 -2.14
CA PRO A 39 5.86 -11.13 -2.55
C PRO A 39 6.43 -10.95 -3.97
N VAL A 40 5.77 -10.17 -4.83
CA VAL A 40 6.14 -9.96 -6.24
C VAL A 40 6.60 -8.53 -6.54
N GLY A 41 6.78 -7.72 -5.50
CA GLY A 41 7.25 -6.33 -5.60
C GLY A 41 6.49 -5.38 -4.69
N ASN A 42 7.01 -4.17 -4.57
CA ASN A 42 6.34 -3.12 -3.81
C ASN A 42 5.31 -2.41 -4.68
N THR A 43 4.30 -1.85 -4.02
CA THR A 43 3.46 -0.78 -4.59
C THR A 43 4.26 0.50 -4.77
N ALA A 44 3.70 1.48 -5.49
CA ALA A 44 4.37 2.76 -5.73
C ALA A 44 4.41 3.62 -4.46
N ALA A 45 3.27 3.70 -3.77
CA ALA A 45 3.12 4.48 -2.54
C ALA A 45 2.01 3.93 -1.65
N VAL A 46 1.85 4.56 -0.48
CA VAL A 46 0.66 4.42 0.37
C VAL A 46 -0.05 5.77 0.48
N CYS A 47 -1.39 5.75 0.49
CA CYS A 47 -2.24 6.93 0.65
C CYS A 47 -3.03 6.80 1.96
N ILE A 48 -2.78 7.71 2.89
CA ILE A 48 -3.27 7.66 4.29
C ILE A 48 -3.57 9.08 4.80
N TYR A 49 -4.37 9.18 5.86
CA TYR A 49 -4.60 10.48 6.51
C TYR A 49 -3.31 11.10 7.08
N PRO A 50 -3.18 12.45 7.09
CA PRO A 50 -1.96 13.14 7.50
C PRO A 50 -1.43 12.75 8.89
N ARG A 51 -2.34 12.52 9.85
CA ARG A 51 -2.00 12.13 11.23
C ARG A 51 -1.18 10.83 11.34
N PHE A 52 -1.23 9.97 10.32
CA PHE A 52 -0.53 8.68 10.31
C PHE A 52 0.81 8.68 9.55
N ILE A 53 1.17 9.77 8.87
CA ILE A 53 2.43 9.88 8.14
C ILE A 53 3.65 9.55 9.03
N PRO A 54 3.76 10.03 10.30
CA PRO A 54 4.92 9.75 11.13
C PRO A 54 5.08 8.26 11.48
N ILE A 55 3.98 7.53 11.70
CA ILE A 55 4.05 6.09 12.01
C ILE A 55 4.32 5.27 10.74
N ALA A 56 3.75 5.66 9.60
CA ALA A 56 3.97 5.00 8.33
C ALA A 56 5.45 5.07 7.87
N ARG A 57 6.13 6.20 8.12
CA ARG A 57 7.56 6.38 7.76
C ARG A 57 8.52 5.53 8.61
N LYS A 58 8.10 5.10 9.81
CA LYS A 58 8.94 4.32 10.74
C LYS A 58 8.92 2.80 10.48
N ARG A 59 8.13 2.31 9.52
CA ARG A 59 7.91 0.89 9.21
C ARG A 59 8.40 0.53 7.81
#